data_AF-A0A5D8YKI0-F1
#
_entry.id   AF-A0A5D8YKI0-F1
#
_cell.length_a   1.000
_cell.length_b   1.000
_cell.length_c   1.000
_cell.angle_alpha   90.00
_cell.angle_beta   90.00
_cell.angle_gamma   90.00
#
_symmetry.space_group_name_H-M   'P 1'
#
loop_
_entity.id
_entity.type
_entity.pdbx_description
1 polymer ?
#
loop_
_entity_poly.entity_id
_entity_poly.type
_entity_poly.pdbx_seq_one_letter_code
_entity_poly.pdbx_strand_id
1 'polypeptide(L)'
;MLKTIALALIVGIGTFAPALAAELAPTEQSPHAEAIRLVMQLRPAEIRNLENAPHRWHDTEERSWQVKRPFGPGIVDSTHYFVVTYSIGGKVVGTWQVNTRTHQVAGAGERLRIE
;
A
#
# COMPACT_ATOMS: atom_id res chain seq x y z
N MET A 1 11.66 68.12 -27.54
CA MET A 1 11.86 66.75 -28.08
C MET A 1 11.21 65.75 -27.13
N LEU A 2 10.51 64.80 -27.72
CA LEU A 2 9.58 63.81 -27.19
C LEU A 2 10.31 62.61 -26.53
N LYS A 3 9.55 61.77 -25.78
CA LYS A 3 9.75 60.32 -25.45
C LYS A 3 10.39 60.03 -24.07
N THR A 4 9.88 59.18 -23.16
CA THR A 4 8.84 58.13 -23.17
C THR A 4 8.38 57.81 -21.73
N ILE A 5 7.12 57.43 -21.57
CA ILE A 5 6.45 56.91 -20.36
C ILE A 5 6.74 55.41 -20.19
N ALA A 6 6.93 54.92 -18.98
CA ALA A 6 6.56 53.54 -18.62
C ALA A 6 6.05 53.48 -17.17
N LEU A 7 4.73 53.40 -17.06
CA LEU A 7 3.95 53.08 -15.87
C LEU A 7 3.93 51.55 -15.71
N ALA A 8 4.29 51.02 -14.53
CA ALA A 8 4.01 49.63 -14.19
C ALA A 8 3.30 49.58 -12.84
N LEU A 9 2.01 49.32 -12.95
CA LEU A 9 0.96 49.11 -11.97
C LEU A 9 1.24 47.82 -11.18
N ILE A 10 1.49 47.89 -9.87
CA ILE A 10 1.49 46.70 -8.99
C ILE A 10 0.08 46.61 -8.37
N VAL A 11 -0.78 45.83 -9.04
CA VAL A 11 -2.06 45.33 -8.52
C VAL A 11 -1.79 44.03 -7.77
N GLY A 12 -2.47 43.81 -6.65
CA GLY A 12 -2.87 42.44 -6.29
C GLY A 12 -2.69 42.06 -4.83
N ILE A 13 -3.80 42.17 -4.10
CA ILE A 13 -4.06 41.66 -2.76
C ILE A 13 -3.94 40.13 -2.74
N GLY A 14 -3.40 39.57 -1.66
CA GLY A 14 -3.45 38.12 -1.41
C GLY A 14 -2.73 37.71 -0.15
N THR A 15 -3.41 37.84 0.99
CA THR A 15 -3.00 37.24 2.28
C THR A 15 -2.72 35.75 2.09
N PHE A 16 -1.45 35.35 2.23
CA PHE A 16 -1.06 33.95 2.35
C PHE A 16 -1.62 33.41 3.66
N ALA A 17 -2.68 32.62 3.59
CA ALA A 17 -3.11 31.80 4.71
C ALA A 17 -2.03 30.72 4.96
N PRO A 18 -1.58 30.49 6.20
CA PRO A 18 -0.73 29.35 6.48
C PRO A 18 -1.59 28.10 6.28
N ALA A 19 -1.20 27.26 5.34
CA ALA A 19 -1.74 25.91 5.23
C ALA A 19 -1.42 25.19 6.54
N LEU A 20 -2.44 24.98 7.38
CA LEU A 20 -2.39 24.03 8.48
C LEU A 20 -2.09 22.67 7.84
N ALA A 21 -0.82 22.25 7.95
CA ALA A 21 -0.46 20.86 7.79
C ALA A 21 -1.25 20.09 8.85
N ALA A 22 -2.38 19.52 8.43
CA ALA A 22 -3.07 18.54 9.24
C ALA A 22 -2.10 17.37 9.41
N GLU A 23 -1.39 17.36 10.54
CA GLU A 23 -0.64 16.21 10.98
C GLU A 23 -1.67 15.10 11.18
N LEU A 24 -1.76 14.20 10.19
CA LEU A 24 -2.56 13.00 10.31
C LEU A 24 -2.01 12.27 11.54
N ALA A 25 -2.79 12.26 12.63
CA ALA A 25 -2.47 11.49 13.81
C ALA A 25 -2.05 10.08 13.37
N PRO A 26 -1.00 9.48 13.96
CA PRO A 26 -0.54 8.15 13.58
C PRO A 26 -1.76 7.22 13.65
N THR A 27 -2.25 6.81 12.49
CA THR A 27 -3.37 5.90 12.41
C THR A 27 -2.87 4.60 13.02
N GLU A 28 -3.48 4.17 14.12
CA GLU A 28 -3.26 2.82 14.64
C GLU A 28 -3.57 1.84 13.51
N GLN A 29 -2.53 1.40 12.82
CA GLN A 29 -2.67 0.68 11.58
C GLN A 29 -3.02 -0.76 11.93
N SER A 30 -4.22 -1.19 11.49
CA SER A 30 -4.67 -2.56 11.74
C SER A 30 -3.59 -3.56 11.30
N PRO A 31 -3.26 -4.59 12.11
CA PRO A 31 -2.28 -5.62 11.73
C PRO A 31 -2.56 -6.29 10.38
N HIS A 32 -3.83 -6.32 9.96
CA HIS A 32 -4.24 -6.83 8.66
C HIS A 32 -3.84 -5.89 7.52
N ALA A 33 -4.04 -4.58 7.70
CA ALA A 33 -3.60 -3.58 6.73
C ALA A 33 -2.07 -3.54 6.64
N GLU A 34 -1.39 -3.70 7.78
CA GLU A 34 0.06 -3.82 7.86
C GLU A 34 0.58 -5.03 7.06
N ALA A 35 -0.07 -6.19 7.16
CA ALA A 35 0.32 -7.37 6.40
C ALA A 35 0.25 -7.14 4.88
N ILE A 36 -0.80 -6.46 4.39
CA ILE A 36 -0.91 -6.10 2.97
C ILE A 36 0.20 -5.12 2.58
N ARG A 37 0.43 -4.09 3.41
CA ARG A 37 1.47 -3.08 3.20
C ARG A 37 2.84 -3.74 3.03
N LEU A 38 3.20 -4.69 3.89
CA LEU A 38 4.47 -5.42 3.80
C LEU A 38 4.59 -6.20 2.49
N VAL A 39 3.52 -6.88 2.04
CA VAL A 39 3.53 -7.59 0.74
C VAL A 39 3.75 -6.62 -0.41
N MET A 40 3.04 -5.50 -0.43
CA MET A 40 3.20 -4.46 -1.46
C MET A 40 4.62 -3.88 -1.48
N GLN A 41 5.23 -3.68 -0.32
CA GLN A 41 6.57 -3.12 -0.21
C GLN A 41 7.69 -4.11 -0.56
N LEU A 42 7.56 -5.37 -0.11
CA LEU A 42 8.64 -6.36 -0.23
C LEU A 42 8.53 -7.24 -1.47
N ARG A 43 7.35 -7.35 -2.09
CA ARG A 43 7.11 -8.17 -3.29
C ARG A 43 6.50 -7.39 -4.48
N PRO A 44 6.88 -6.12 -4.75
CA PRO A 44 6.26 -5.31 -5.81
C PRO A 44 6.48 -5.89 -7.21
N ALA A 45 7.66 -6.48 -7.46
CA ALA A 45 7.98 -7.10 -8.75
C ALA A 45 7.12 -8.34 -9.01
N GLU A 46 6.87 -9.16 -7.98
CA GLU A 46 6.02 -10.34 -8.07
C GLU A 46 4.57 -9.92 -8.35
N ILE A 47 4.03 -8.95 -7.62
CA ILE A 47 2.68 -8.41 -7.83
C ILE A 47 2.53 -7.90 -9.27
N ARG A 48 3.48 -7.10 -9.76
CA ARG A 48 3.45 -6.57 -11.13
C ARG A 48 3.50 -7.69 -12.19
N ASN A 49 4.30 -8.73 -11.95
CA ASN A 49 4.34 -9.88 -12.85
C ASN A 49 3.01 -10.65 -12.86
N LEU A 50 2.38 -10.80 -11.69
CA LEU A 50 1.05 -11.38 -11.58
C LEU A 50 0.02 -10.54 -12.33
N GLU A 51 0.10 -9.22 -12.28
CA GLU A 51 -0.82 -8.31 -12.99
C GLU A 51 -0.63 -8.33 -14.51
N ASN A 52 0.60 -8.48 -15.00
CA ASN A 52 0.93 -8.48 -16.43
C ASN A 52 0.69 -9.81 -17.15
N ALA A 53 0.10 -10.82 -16.50
CA ALA A 53 -0.08 -12.14 -17.09
C ALA A 53 -1.02 -12.12 -18.34
N PRO A 54 -0.80 -12.98 -19.35
CA PRO A 54 -1.15 -12.73 -20.77
C PRO A 54 -2.64 -12.68 -21.18
N HIS A 55 -3.59 -12.61 -20.24
CA HIS A 55 -5.02 -12.71 -20.53
C HIS A 55 -5.88 -11.65 -19.83
N ARG A 56 -5.27 -10.62 -19.24
CA ARG A 56 -6.01 -9.60 -18.47
C ARG A 56 -6.18 -8.37 -19.33
N TRP A 57 -7.26 -8.35 -20.11
CA TRP A 57 -7.71 -7.14 -20.77
C TRP A 57 -8.13 -6.12 -19.71
N HIS A 58 -7.15 -5.31 -19.31
CA HIS A 58 -7.29 -4.00 -18.70
C HIS A 58 -7.85 -3.95 -17.27
N ASP A 59 -7.67 -2.79 -16.65
CA ASP A 59 -7.91 -2.46 -15.25
C ASP A 59 -9.37 -2.54 -14.77
N THR A 60 -10.20 -3.33 -15.44
CA THR A 60 -11.63 -3.50 -15.16
C THR A 60 -11.92 -4.64 -14.20
N GLU A 61 -11.01 -5.62 -14.09
CA GLU A 61 -11.20 -6.74 -13.16
C GLU A 61 -11.09 -6.29 -11.70
N GLU A 62 -11.93 -6.83 -10.81
CA GLU A 62 -11.85 -6.53 -9.39
C GLU A 62 -10.52 -7.05 -8.80
N ARG A 63 -9.85 -6.21 -8.01
CA ARG A 63 -8.69 -6.58 -7.20
C ARG A 63 -9.14 -6.74 -5.76
N SER A 64 -8.97 -7.93 -5.20
CA SER A 64 -9.29 -8.18 -3.79
C SER A 64 -8.09 -8.73 -3.03
N TRP A 65 -7.92 -8.22 -1.81
CA TRP A 65 -6.92 -8.66 -0.85
C TRP A 65 -7.65 -9.32 0.32
N GLN A 66 -7.27 -10.56 0.63
CA GLN A 66 -7.82 -11.30 1.75
C GLN A 66 -6.69 -11.53 2.75
N VAL A 67 -6.95 -11.22 4.02
CA VAL A 67 -5.97 -11.37 5.09
C VAL A 67 -6.60 -12.18 6.20
N LYS A 68 -5.94 -13.28 6.58
CA LYS A 68 -6.39 -14.12 7.68
C LYS A 68 -5.23 -14.56 8.55
N ARG A 69 -5.51 -14.82 9.82
CA ARG A 69 -4.58 -15.51 10.71
C ARG A 69 -4.56 -17.00 10.34
N PRO A 70 -3.39 -17.65 10.28
CA PRO A 70 -3.30 -19.07 9.93
C PRO A 70 -3.78 -20.00 11.05
N PHE A 71 -3.75 -19.53 12.31
CA PHE A 71 -4.08 -20.33 13.48
C PHE A 71 -5.15 -19.65 14.32
N GLY A 72 -6.09 -20.44 14.85
CA GLY A 72 -7.07 -19.98 15.83
C GLY A 72 -6.43 -19.72 17.21
N PRO A 73 -7.18 -19.09 18.12
CA PRO A 73 -6.68 -18.79 19.47
C PRO A 73 -6.34 -20.07 20.25
N GLY A 74 -5.27 -20.02 21.06
CA GLY A 74 -5.03 -20.98 22.15
C GLY A 74 -3.89 -21.99 22.00
N ILE A 75 -3.15 -22.03 20.88
CA ILE A 75 -2.07 -23.02 20.67
C ILE A 75 -0.68 -22.37 20.53
N VAL A 76 -0.58 -21.21 19.87
CA VAL A 76 0.66 -20.45 19.63
C VAL A 76 0.31 -18.96 19.56
N ASP A 77 1.20 -18.07 20.00
CA ASP A 77 1.07 -16.62 19.74
C ASP A 77 1.19 -16.36 18.23
N SER A 78 0.06 -16.41 17.54
CA SER A 78 -0.07 -16.18 16.11
C SER A 78 -0.48 -14.74 15.78
N THR A 79 -0.42 -13.83 16.76
CA THR A 79 -0.98 -12.47 16.65
C THR A 79 -0.28 -11.60 15.60
N HIS A 80 0.88 -12.03 15.09
CA HIS A 80 1.65 -11.35 14.05
C HIS A 80 1.77 -12.13 12.74
N TYR A 81 1.25 -13.35 12.69
CA TYR A 81 1.32 -14.18 11.50
C TYR A 81 0.03 -14.07 10.69
N PHE A 82 0.19 -13.82 9.40
CA PHE A 82 -0.91 -13.66 8.45
C PHE A 82 -0.65 -14.45 7.18
N VAL A 83 -1.73 -14.90 6.56
CA VAL A 83 -1.75 -15.30 5.16
C VAL A 83 -2.45 -14.20 4.40
N VAL A 84 -1.76 -13.64 3.41
CA VAL A 84 -2.28 -12.61 2.51
C VAL A 84 -2.50 -13.26 1.15
N THR A 85 -3.71 -13.17 0.64
CA THR A 85 -4.10 -13.69 -0.68
C THR A 85 -4.51 -12.53 -1.57
N TYR A 86 -3.96 -12.49 -2.79
CA TYR A 86 -4.32 -11.51 -3.81
C TYR A 86 -5.09 -12.20 -4.93
N SER A 87 -6.24 -11.64 -5.28
CA SER A 87 -7.10 -12.14 -6.34
C SER A 87 -7.41 -11.05 -7.35
N ILE A 88 -7.50 -11.45 -8.62
CA ILE A 88 -7.94 -10.58 -9.73
C ILE A 88 -9.07 -11.31 -10.46
N GLY A 89 -10.21 -10.64 -10.64
CA GLY A 89 -11.39 -11.24 -11.27
C GLY A 89 -11.95 -12.43 -10.49
N GLY A 90 -11.83 -12.42 -9.16
CA GLY A 90 -12.22 -13.53 -8.28
C GLY A 90 -11.27 -14.74 -8.28
N LYS A 91 -10.23 -14.74 -9.12
CA LYS A 91 -9.22 -15.80 -9.15
C LYS A 91 -8.02 -15.45 -8.28
N VAL A 92 -7.62 -16.36 -7.40
CA VAL A 92 -6.39 -16.22 -6.61
C VAL A 92 -5.18 -16.27 -7.55
N VAL A 93 -4.35 -15.22 -7.51
CA VAL A 93 -3.14 -15.09 -8.33
C VAL A 93 -1.87 -15.06 -7.50
N GLY A 94 -1.96 -14.70 -6.21
CA GLY A 94 -0.81 -14.67 -5.30
C GLY A 94 -1.21 -15.04 -3.88
N THR A 95 -0.28 -15.63 -3.14
CA THR A 95 -0.45 -15.93 -1.71
C THR A 95 0.89 -15.83 -1.01
N TRP A 96 0.93 -15.11 0.11
CA TRP A 96 2.12 -14.90 0.91
C TRP A 96 1.86 -15.19 2.38
N GLN A 97 2.88 -15.70 3.06
CA GLN A 97 2.94 -15.72 4.51
C GLN A 97 3.62 -14.44 4.98
N VAL A 98 3.07 -13.79 5.99
CA VAL A 98 3.56 -12.52 6.52
C VAL A 98 3.74 -12.61 8.02
N ASN A 99 4.87 -12.10 8.51
CA ASN A 99 5.11 -11.87 9.92
C ASN A 99 5.32 -10.38 10.13
N THR A 100 4.33 -9.73 10.74
CA THR A 100 4.35 -8.28 11.00
C THR A 100 5.28 -7.91 12.15
N ARG A 101 5.70 -8.85 12.99
CA ARG A 101 6.68 -8.61 14.07
C ARG A 101 8.10 -8.50 13.52
N THR A 102 8.46 -9.37 12.56
CA THR A 102 9.80 -9.40 11.96
C THR A 102 9.87 -8.72 10.59
N HIS A 103 8.75 -8.14 10.12
CA HIS A 103 8.60 -7.55 8.79
C HIS A 103 9.03 -8.49 7.65
N GLN A 104 8.64 -9.76 7.74
CA GLN A 104 8.98 -10.77 6.74
C GLN A 104 7.77 -11.10 5.87
N VAL A 105 8.04 -11.31 4.58
CA VAL A 105 7.07 -11.78 3.59
C VAL A 105 7.69 -12.95 2.84
N ALA A 106 7.07 -14.13 2.94
CA ALA A 106 7.49 -15.34 2.26
C ALA A 106 6.48 -15.71 1.16
N GLY A 107 6.95 -15.91 -0.06
CA GLY A 107 6.15 -16.35 -1.20
C GLY A 107 5.86 -17.85 -1.20
N ALA A 108 5.24 -18.34 -2.28
CA ALA A 108 4.94 -19.76 -2.42
C ALA A 108 6.23 -20.62 -2.41
N GLY A 109 6.30 -21.58 -1.49
CA GLY A 109 7.47 -22.47 -1.34
C GLY A 109 8.61 -21.89 -0.49
N GLU A 110 8.55 -20.62 -0.11
CA GLU A 110 9.48 -20.01 0.83
C GLU A 110 9.01 -20.29 2.27
N ARG A 111 9.96 -20.41 3.21
CA ARG A 111 9.64 -20.56 4.63
C ARG A 111 9.81 -19.25 5.36
N LEU A 112 8.81 -18.89 6.12
CA LEU A 112 8.88 -17.77 7.03
C LEU A 112 9.61 -18.19 8.31
N ARG A 113 10.49 -17.33 8.85
CA ARG A 113 11.21 -17.62 10.08
C ARG A 113 10.25 -17.44 11.26
N ILE A 114 10.06 -18.52 12.03
CA ILE A 114 9.26 -18.51 13.25
C ILE A 114 10.25 -18.43 14.41
N GLU A 115 10.13 -17.38 15.22
CA GLU A 115 10.90 -17.15 16.45
C GLU A 115 10.03 -17.40 17.67
#